data_AF-A0A916TYT4-F1
#
_entry.id   AF-A0A916TYT4-F1
#
_cell.length_a   1.000
_cell.length_b   1.000
_cell.length_c   1.000
_cell.angle_alpha   90.00
_cell.angle_beta   90.00
_cell.angle_gamma   90.00
#
_symmetry.space_group_name_H-M   'P 1'
#
loop_
_entity.id
_entity.type
_entity.pdbx_description
1 polymer ?
#
loop_
_entity_poly.entity_id
_entity_poly.type
_entity_poly.pdbx_seq_one_letter_code
_entity_poly.pdbx_strand_id
1 'polypeptide(L)'
;MTDRLPPHVFRRRGRRALRRMSERQRAIFWALRFEETDCAELAERHGIGTDEVQAEFAEALRILSRTLRESEPWWRRLWPL
;
A
#
# COMPACT_ATOMS: atom_id res chain seq x y z
N MET A 1 7.66 -12.21 16.69
CA MET A 1 8.14 -13.20 15.71
C MET A 1 7.50 -12.84 14.37
N THR A 2 8.20 -12.07 13.53
CA THR A 2 7.65 -11.53 12.29
C THR A 2 7.79 -12.58 11.20
N ASP A 3 6.82 -13.49 11.07
CA ASP A 3 6.88 -14.48 9.99
C ASP A 3 6.87 -13.76 8.63
N ARG A 4 7.99 -13.87 7.93
CA ARG A 4 8.16 -13.31 6.59
C ARG A 4 7.19 -14.05 5.67
N LEU A 5 6.22 -13.34 5.11
CA LEU A 5 5.27 -13.92 4.17
C LEU A 5 6.02 -14.52 2.96
N PRO A 6 5.59 -15.69 2.44
CA PRO A 6 6.12 -16.22 1.18
C PRO A 6 5.99 -15.16 0.06
N PRO A 7 6.97 -15.05 -0.86
CA PRO A 7 7.01 -13.97 -1.85
C PRO A 7 5.73 -13.85 -2.71
N HIS A 8 5.14 -14.97 -3.12
CA HIS A 8 3.90 -14.96 -3.90
C HIS A 8 2.69 -14.48 -3.09
N VAL A 9 2.60 -14.83 -1.80
CA VAL A 9 1.55 -14.35 -0.88
C VAL A 9 1.71 -12.85 -0.66
N PHE A 10 2.94 -12.39 -0.42
CA PHE A 10 3.25 -10.97 -0.30
C PHE A 10 2.82 -10.18 -1.54
N ARG A 11 3.18 -10.65 -2.75
CA ARG A 11 2.77 -10.02 -4.01
C ARG A 11 1.25 -10.01 -4.18
N ARG A 12 0.56 -11.12 -3.90
CA ARG A 12 -0.91 -11.21 -3.98
C ARG A 12 -1.59 -10.23 -3.02
N ARG A 13 -1.17 -10.18 -1.76
CA ARG A 13 -1.72 -9.27 -0.75
C ARG A 13 -1.36 -7.81 -1.03
N GLY A 14 -0.15 -7.53 -1.50
CA GLY A 14 0.26 -6.20 -1.99
C GLY A 14 -0.64 -5.69 -3.11
N ARG A 15 -0.90 -6.51 -4.14
CA ARG A 15 -1.86 -6.17 -5.21
C ARG A 15 -3.28 -5.91 -4.67
N ARG A 16 -3.71 -6.66 -3.65
CA ARG A 16 -5.00 -6.43 -2.99
C ARG A 16 -5.03 -5.10 -2.23
N ALA A 17 -3.94 -4.75 -1.54
CA ALA A 17 -3.81 -3.48 -0.84
C ALA A 17 -3.88 -2.30 -1.81
N LEU A 18 -3.12 -2.36 -2.91
CA LEU A 18 -3.14 -1.32 -3.95
C LEU A 18 -4.55 -1.09 -4.51
N ARG A 19 -5.33 -2.16 -4.73
CA ARG A 19 -6.74 -2.06 -5.18
C ARG A 19 -7.68 -1.43 -4.16
N ARG A 20 -7.33 -1.43 -2.88
CA ARG A 20 -8.13 -0.81 -1.80
C ARG A 20 -7.76 0.65 -1.54
N MET A 21 -6.60 1.09 -2.01
CA MET A 21 -6.20 2.49 -1.97
C MET A 21 -7.00 3.30 -2.97
N SER A 22 -7.32 4.55 -2.61
CA SER A 22 -7.78 5.55 -3.57
C SER A 22 -6.72 5.79 -4.65
N GLU A 23 -7.12 6.39 -5.77
CA GLU A 23 -6.18 6.74 -6.84
C GLU A 23 -5.06 7.66 -6.32
N ARG A 24 -5.43 8.67 -5.53
CA ARG A 24 -4.49 9.61 -4.89
C ARG A 24 -3.51 8.90 -3.95
N GLN A 25 -4.01 8.03 -3.07
CA GLN A 25 -3.17 7.24 -2.15
C GLN A 25 -2.20 6.35 -2.90
N ARG A 26 -2.66 5.72 -3.99
CA ARG A 26 -1.84 4.85 -4.82
C ARG A 26 -0.73 5.64 -5.53
N ALA A 27 -1.06 6.81 -6.07
CA ALA A 27 -0.09 7.69 -6.73
C ALA A 27 1.00 8.16 -5.74
N ILE A 28 0.59 8.71 -4.59
CA ILE A 28 1.50 9.17 -3.52
C ILE A 28 2.37 8.01 -3.02
N PHE A 29 1.78 6.84 -2.78
CA PHE A 29 2.53 5.65 -2.34
C PHE A 29 3.57 5.22 -3.36
N TRP A 30 3.24 5.23 -4.67
CA TRP A 30 4.19 4.85 -5.72
C TRP A 30 5.36 5.83 -5.80
N ALA A 31 5.06 7.12 -5.84
CA ALA A 31 6.06 8.17 -5.94
C ALA A 31 7.04 8.13 -4.75
N LEU A 32 6.54 8.09 -3.52
CA LEU A 32 7.38 8.04 -2.33
C LEU A 32 8.17 6.73 -2.21
N ARG A 33 7.56 5.58 -2.57
CA ARG A 33 8.16 4.27 -2.27
C ARG A 33 9.11 3.75 -3.35
N PHE A 34 8.90 4.14 -4.61
CA PHE A 34 9.62 3.61 -5.76
C PHE A 34 10.29 4.67 -6.63
N GLU A 35 9.81 5.90 -6.61
CA GLU A 35 10.38 7.01 -7.39
C GLU A 35 11.23 7.95 -6.52
N GLU A 36 11.27 7.72 -5.20
CA GLU A 36 12.01 8.52 -4.20
C GLU A 36 11.68 10.02 -4.27
N THR A 37 10.45 10.36 -4.70
CA THR A 37 9.97 11.75 -4.80
C THR A 37 9.75 12.34 -3.41
N ASP A 38 10.07 13.63 -3.23
CA ASP A 38 9.85 14.31 -1.95
C ASP A 38 8.37 14.73 -1.74
N CYS A 39 7.96 14.86 -0.48
CA CYS A 39 6.61 15.26 -0.10
C CYS A 39 6.26 16.69 -0.56
N ALA A 40 7.24 17.61 -0.65
CA ALA A 40 7.02 18.96 -1.14
C ALA A 40 6.63 18.96 -2.64
N GLU A 41 7.33 18.18 -3.45
CA GLU A 41 7.02 18.06 -4.89
C GLU A 41 5.65 17.41 -5.11
N LEU A 42 5.28 16.41 -4.29
CA LEU A 42 3.96 15.80 -4.36
C LEU A 42 2.84 16.75 -3.92
N ALA A 43 3.09 17.60 -2.94
CA ALA A 43 2.15 18.63 -2.49
C ALA A 43 1.82 19.58 -3.66
N GLU A 44 2.85 20.06 -4.37
CA GLU A 44 2.69 20.91 -5.56
C GLU A 44 1.94 20.17 -6.69
N ARG A 45 2.37 18.93 -7.01
CA ARG A 45 1.78 18.11 -8.09
C ARG A 45 0.30 17.83 -7.88
N HIS A 46 -0.12 17.64 -6.63
CA HIS A 46 -1.49 17.30 -6.28
C HIS A 46 -2.32 18.50 -5.79
N GLY A 47 -1.73 19.69 -5.68
CA GLY A 47 -2.39 20.90 -5.21
C GLY A 47 -2.89 20.81 -3.76
N ILE A 48 -2.15 20.11 -2.91
CA ILE A 48 -2.50 19.83 -1.49
C ILE A 48 -1.35 20.23 -0.56
N GLY A 49 -1.61 20.26 0.75
CA GLY A 49 -0.58 20.50 1.75
C GLY A 49 0.40 19.32 1.91
N THR A 50 1.63 19.59 2.33
CA THR A 50 2.62 18.54 2.66
C THR A 50 2.14 17.62 3.79
N ASP A 51 1.41 18.17 4.76
CA ASP A 51 0.73 17.42 5.82
C ASP A 51 -0.37 16.51 5.27
N GLU A 52 -1.13 16.96 4.26
CA GLU A 52 -2.12 16.14 3.57
C GLU A 52 -1.46 15.00 2.77
N VAL A 53 -0.32 15.26 2.11
CA VAL A 53 0.48 14.20 1.45
C VAL A 53 0.90 13.13 2.46
N GLN A 54 1.43 13.54 3.61
CA GLN A 54 1.84 12.63 4.67
C GLN A 54 0.67 11.83 5.25
N ALA A 55 -0.49 12.47 5.44
CA ALA A 55 -1.70 11.81 5.92
C ALA A 55 -2.19 10.75 4.93
N GLU A 56 -2.21 11.06 3.63
CA GLU A 56 -2.60 10.11 2.58
C GLU A 56 -1.60 8.95 2.47
N PHE A 57 -0.30 9.23 2.60
CA PHE A 57 0.72 8.20 2.61
C PHE A 57 0.60 7.28 3.83
N ALA A 58 0.36 7.85 5.02
CA ALA A 58 0.13 7.09 6.25
C ALA A 58 -1.09 6.18 6.11
N GLU A 59 -2.17 6.66 5.51
CA GLU A 59 -3.36 5.86 5.25
C GLU A 59 -3.10 4.73 4.25
N ALA A 60 -2.33 4.99 3.18
CA ALA A 60 -1.87 3.96 2.25
C ALA A 60 -1.05 2.87 2.96
N LEU A 61 -0.09 3.24 3.82
CA LEU A 61 0.69 2.30 4.62
C LEU A 61 -0.19 1.49 5.57
N ARG A 62 -1.22 2.11 6.17
CA ARG A 62 -2.19 1.44 7.04
C ARG A 62 -2.97 0.38 6.27
N ILE A 63 -3.46 0.70 5.07
CA ILE A 63 -4.17 -0.23 4.17
C ILE A 63 -3.26 -1.41 3.81
N LEU A 64 -1.99 -1.14 3.46
CA LEU A 64 -1.00 -2.17 3.14
C LEU A 64 -0.76 -3.10 4.34
N SER A 65 -0.45 -2.53 5.51
CA SER A 65 -0.18 -3.28 6.74
C SER A 65 -1.36 -4.17 7.15
N ARG A 66 -2.58 -3.63 7.15
CA ARG A 66 -3.80 -4.40 7.46
C ARG A 66 -3.99 -5.55 6.47
N THR A 67 -3.84 -5.28 5.18
CA THR A 67 -4.03 -6.30 4.13
C THR A 67 -2.96 -7.40 4.20
N LEU A 68 -1.73 -7.06 4.57
CA LEU A 68 -0.66 -8.05 4.77
C LEU A 68 -0.92 -8.93 5.99
N ARG A 69 -1.58 -8.41 7.04
CA ARG A 69 -1.91 -9.15 8.28
C ARG A 69 -3.23 -9.92 8.20
N GLU A 70 -4.09 -9.67 7.22
CA GLU A 70 -5.35 -10.39 7.05
C GLU A 70 -5.11 -11.91 6.96
N SER A 71 -5.82 -12.67 7.80
CA SER A 71 -5.81 -14.13 7.70
C SER A 71 -6.47 -14.55 6.38
N GLU A 72 -5.86 -15.47 5.65
CA GLU A 72 -6.53 -16.03 4.48
C GLU A 72 -7.56 -17.07 4.92
N PRO A 73 -8.81 -17.00 4.39
CA PRO A 73 -9.79 -18.03 4.61
C PRO A 73 -9.24 -19.40 4.20
N TRP A 74 -9.53 -20.43 4.99
CA TRP A 74 -9.01 -21.79 4.81
C TRP A 74 -9.28 -22.34 3.39
N TRP A 75 -10.43 -22.02 2.79
CA TRP A 75 -10.81 -22.47 1.45
C TRP A 75 -9.92 -21.90 0.34
N ARG A 76 -9.29 -20.73 0.53
CA ARG A 76 -8.34 -20.17 -0.44
C ARG A 76 -6.98 -20.85 -0.43
N ARG A 77 -6.66 -21.64 0.60
CA ARG A 77 -5.45 -22.48 0.60
C ARG A 77 -5.60 -23.70 -0.31
N LEU A 78 -6.83 -24.11 -0.61
CA LEU A 78 -7.14 -25.28 -1.42
C LEU A 78 -7.23 -24.96 -2.93
N TRP A 79 -7.20 -23.68 -3.32
CA TRP A 79 -7.21 -23.25 -4.73
C TRP A 79 -5.96 -22.42 -5.06
N PRO A 80 -4.90 -23.05 -5.59
CA PRO A 80 -3.73 -22.33 -6.04
C PRO A 80 -4.02 -21.78 -7.44
N LEU A 81 -4.34 -20.49 -7.50
CA LEU A 81 -4.22 -19.68 -8.74
C LEU A 81 -3.04 -18.73 -8.58
#